data_AF-A0A166EU68-F1
#
_entry.id   AF-A0A166EU68-F1
#
_cell.length_a   1.000
_cell.length_b   1.000
_cell.length_c   1.000
_cell.angle_alpha   90.00
_cell.angle_beta   90.00
_cell.angle_gamma   90.00
#
_symmetry.space_group_name_H-M   'P 1'
#
loop_
_entity.id
_entity.type
_entity.pdbx_description
1 polymer ?
#
loop_
_entity_poly.entity_id
_entity_poly.type
_entity_poly.pdbx_seq_one_letter_code
_entity_poly.pdbx_strand_id
1 'polypeptide(L)' 'MIIYKDMSYYEKALEYTLTNNISFFDNLSYIVMKNNDIEQIASFDNDFHIFEDIEIIK' A
#
# COMPACT_ATOMS: atom_id res chain seq x y z
N MET A 1 -15.73 14.63 19.58
CA MET A 1 -14.42 13.94 19.54
C MET A 1 -14.29 13.05 18.30
N ILE A 2 -14.70 13.55 17.12
CA ILE A 2 -14.67 12.84 15.83
C ILE A 2 -13.75 13.61 14.87
N ILE A 3 -13.89 14.94 14.86
CA ILE A 3 -13.06 15.89 14.09
C ILE A 3 -11.55 15.70 14.30
N TYR A 4 -11.09 15.55 15.54
CA TYR A 4 -9.67 15.33 15.83
C TYR A 4 -9.14 13.99 15.32
N LYS A 5 -10.01 12.97 15.24
CA LYS A 5 -9.64 11.64 14.76
C LYS A 5 -9.48 11.66 13.24
N ASP A 6 -10.40 12.31 12.54
CA ASP A 6 -10.35 12.45 11.08
C ASP A 6 -9.13 13.27 10.63
N MET A 7 -8.80 14.35 11.34
CA MET A 7 -7.58 15.11 11.06
C MET A 7 -6.32 14.26 11.23
N SER A 8 -6.24 13.44 12.29
CA SER A 8 -5.08 12.55 12.50
C SER A 8 -4.93 11.48 11.42
N TYR A 9 -6.05 10.97 10.89
CA TYR A 9 -6.02 10.00 9.79
C TYR A 9 -5.63 10.66 8.47
N TYR A 10 -6.09 11.89 8.24
CA TYR A 10 -5.70 12.69 7.07
C TYR A 10 -4.19 13.02 7.09
N GLU A 11 -3.66 13.49 8.21
CA GLU A 11 -2.23 13.82 8.34
C GLU A 11 -1.35 12.59 8.12
N LYS A 12 -1.73 11.45 8.71
CA LYS A 12 -1.04 10.18 8.46
C LYS A 12 -1.11 9.77 7.00
N ALA A 13 -2.30 9.81 6.39
CA ALA A 13 -2.46 9.48 4.98
C ALA A 13 -1.58 10.37 4.10
N LEU A 14 -1.56 11.68 4.35
CA LEU A 14 -0.72 12.64 3.63
C LEU A 14 0.77 12.35 3.81
N GLU A 15 1.23 12.12 5.06
CA GLU A 15 2.61 11.77 5.37
C GLU A 15 3.01 10.48 4.64
N TYR A 16 2.19 9.43 4.69
CA TYR A 16 2.44 8.17 3.98
C TYR A 16 2.45 8.35 2.46
N THR A 17 1.64 9.26 1.90
CA THR A 17 1.64 9.56 0.46
C THR A 17 2.90 10.33 0.02
N LEU A 18 3.53 11.08 0.94
CA LEU A 18 4.71 11.89 0.66
C LEU A 18 6.03 11.18 1.02
N THR A 19 5.99 10.16 1.87
CA THR A 19 7.17 9.41 2.33
C THR A 19 7.32 8.04 1.68
N ASN A 20 6.22 7.39 1.28
CA ASN A 20 6.31 6.20 0.44
C ASN A 20 6.29 6.60 -1.03
N ASN A 21 7.26 6.12 -1.79
CA ASN A 21 7.22 6.15 -3.27
C ASN A 21 6.11 5.27 -3.86
N ILE A 22 5.36 4.56 -3.01
CA ILE A 22 4.32 3.61 -3.40
C ILE A 22 2.99 4.35 -3.47
N SER A 23 2.24 4.14 -4.55
CA SER A 23 0.91 4.74 -4.66
C SER A 23 -0.05 4.19 -3.59
N PHE A 24 -1.10 4.95 -3.30
CA PHE A 24 -2.18 4.49 -2.41
C PHE A 24 -2.76 3.14 -2.86
N PHE A 25 -2.93 2.93 -4.17
CA PHE A 25 -3.53 1.71 -4.72
C PHE A 25 -2.61 0.50 -4.64
N ASP A 26 -1.30 0.67 -4.74
CA ASP A 26 -0.35 -0.43 -4.60
C ASP A 26 -0.29 -0.89 -3.14
N ASN A 27 -0.33 0.06 -2.18
CA ASN A 27 -0.48 -0.25 -0.77
C ASN A 27 -1.80 -0.98 -0.45
N LEU A 28 -2.91 -0.53 -1.04
CA LEU A 28 -4.20 -1.20 -0.86
C LEU A 28 -4.17 -2.62 -1.43
N SER A 29 -3.58 -2.79 -2.62
CA SER A 29 -3.39 -4.09 -3.26
C SER A 29 -2.58 -5.03 -2.36
N TYR A 30 -1.45 -4.54 -1.82
CA TYR A 30 -0.62 -5.29 -0.89
C TYR A 30 -1.39 -5.74 0.37
N ILE A 31 -2.16 -4.86 1.01
CA ILE A 31 -2.98 -5.22 2.19
C ILE A 31 -4.01 -6.31 1.84
N VAL A 32 -4.66 -6.19 0.68
CA VAL A 32 -5.62 -7.21 0.22
C VAL A 32 -4.93 -8.55 0.00
N MET A 33 -3.74 -8.55 -0.60
CA MET A 33 -2.96 -9.77 -0.82
C MET A 33 -2.57 -10.45 0.50
N LYS A 34 -2.04 -9.70 1.48
CA LYS A 34 -1.69 -10.23 2.80
C LYS A 34 -2.89 -10.84 3.54
N ASN A 35 -4.07 -10.23 3.44
CA ASN A 35 -5.27 -10.73 4.10
C ASN A 35 -5.87 -11.99 3.46
N ASN A 36 -5.42 -12.35 2.26
CA ASN A 36 -5.90 -13.52 1.53
C ASN A 36 -4.77 -14.53 1.26
N ASP A 37 -3.64 -14.42 1.95
CA ASP A 37 -2.46 -15.28 1.78
C ASP A 37 -2.01 -15.39 0.30
N ILE A 38 -2.10 -14.28 -0.43
CA ILE A 38 -1.65 -14.19 -1.83
C ILE A 38 -0.21 -13.67 -1.84
N GLU A 39 0.69 -14.48 -2.37
CA GLU A 39 2.13 -14.18 -2.42
C GLU A 39 2.62 -13.81 -3.83
N GLN A 40 1.74 -13.82 -4.84
CA GLN A 40 2.09 -13.58 -6.23
C GLN A 40 1.17 -12.54 -6.88
N ILE A 41 1.75 -11.65 -7.69
CA ILE A 41 1.00 -10.68 -8.50
C ILE A 41 1.50 -10.64 -9.94
N ALA A 42 0.57 -10.64 -10.90
CA ALA A 42 0.87 -10.31 -12.28
C ALA A 42 0.82 -8.79 -12.44
N SER A 43 2.00 -8.16 -12.55
CA SER A 43 2.11 -6.70 -12.68
C SER A 43 3.23 -6.31 -13.65
N PHE A 44 2.99 -5.26 -14.42
CA PHE A 44 4.02 -4.57 -15.19
C PHE A 44 4.63 -3.38 -14.42
N ASP A 45 4.08 -3.10 -13.23
CA ASP A 45 4.52 -2.02 -12.37
C ASP A 45 5.71 -2.47 -11.52
N ASN A 46 6.79 -1.70 -11.57
CA ASN A 46 7.99 -1.98 -10.79
C ASN A 46 7.83 -1.54 -9.33
N ASP A 47 6.81 -0.76 -9.00
CA ASP A 47 6.60 -0.26 -7.64
C ASP A 47 6.28 -1.39 -6.65
N PHE A 48 5.79 -2.53 -7.13
CA PHE A 48 5.59 -3.73 -6.30
C PHE A 48 6.89 -4.41 -5.85
N HIS A 49 8.04 -4.10 -6.44
CA HIS A 49 9.34 -4.67 -6.03
C HIS A 49 9.77 -4.27 -4.61
N ILE A 50 9.16 -3.24 -4.04
CA ILE A 50 9.39 -2.83 -2.65
C ILE A 50 8.82 -3.82 -1.62
N PHE A 51 7.86 -4.66 -2.03
CA PHE A 51 7.27 -5.69 -1.18
C PHE A 51 8.07 -6.98 -1.35
N GLU A 52 9.06 -7.20 -0.48
CA GLU A 52 9.99 -8.34 -0.55
C GLU A 52 9.30 -9.72 -0.44
N ASP A 53 8.09 -9.75 0.14
CA ASP A 53 7.28 -10.95 0.35
C ASP A 53 6.26 -11.20 -0.77
N ILE A 54 6.27 -10.40 -1.84
CA ILE A 54 5.43 -10.58 -3.01
C ILE A 54 6.28 -10.90 -4.24
N GLU A 55 6.01 -12.03 -4.89
CA GLU A 55 6.62 -12.42 -6.16
C GLU A 55 5.86 -11.82 -7.35
N ILE A 56 6.59 -11.13 -8.23
CA ILE A 56 6.02 -10.59 -9.47
C ILE A 56 6.17 -11.62 -10.59
N ILE A 57 5.04 -12.09 -11.12
CA ILE A 57 4.98 -12.99 -12.28
C ILE A 57 4.71 -12.17 -13.56
N LYS A 58 5.44 -12.47 -14.63
CA LYS A 58 5.34 -11.79 -15.94
C LYS A 58 4.91 -12.74 -17.04
#